data_AF-A0A167X7G0-F1
#
_entry.id   AF-A0A167X7G0-F1
#
_cell.length_a   1.000
_cell.length_b   1.000
_cell.length_c   1.000
_cell.angle_alpha   90.00
_cell.angle_beta   90.00
_cell.angle_gamma   90.00
#
_symmetry.space_group_name_H-M   'P 1'
#
loop_
_entity.id
_entity.type
_entity.pdbx_description
1 polymer ?
#
loop_
_entity_poly.entity_id
_entity_poly.type
_entity_poly.pdbx_seq_one_letter_code
_entity_poly.pdbx_strand_id
1 'polypeptide(L)'
;YEFYTALSLWPPEIRSDLRAGIKAQHQADLGLSERYLRRAYQTAIELPLSTFEPNAYIKLTGIAIALASVLEDDGRAREAWDVYVEALSPPLTNSLSSKLASSSKTGLSTADERLDVARQMAISHKLGEMADAYEFGDAEEEKWLSYAVERSLDLQRLHQEATAPAQDGREGVYSQLKTLLADLSLPGWTAEARVQHAAPTASLAAYYSRKGALDYALPLYLKTLEILMPSPPEPPAAFAQRCRGPSRRPQDPHHD
;
A
#
# COMPACT_ATOMS: atom_id res chain seq x y z
N TYR A 1 -15.77 18.51 12.63
CA TYR A 1 -15.42 18.37 14.06
C TYR A 1 -14.43 17.23 14.25
N GLU A 2 -14.64 16.07 13.60
CA GLU A 2 -13.75 14.90 13.68
C GLU A 2 -12.30 15.16 13.25
N PHE A 3 -12.05 15.99 12.23
CA PHE A 3 -10.68 16.38 11.81
C PHE A 3 -9.85 17.10 12.90
N TYR A 4 -10.48 17.76 13.88
CA TYR A 4 -9.73 18.42 14.96
C TYR A 4 -9.48 17.50 16.15
N THR A 5 -10.38 16.56 16.41
CA THR A 5 -10.18 15.47 17.37
C THR A 5 -9.09 14.52 16.90
N ALA A 6 -8.98 14.34 15.58
CA ALA A 6 -7.97 13.55 14.90
C ALA A 6 -6.52 13.96 15.22
N LEU A 7 -6.30 15.27 15.24
CA LEU A 7 -4.97 15.86 15.41
C LEU A 7 -4.37 15.65 16.80
N SER A 8 -5.16 15.22 17.80
CA SER A 8 -4.65 14.91 19.13
C SER A 8 -3.77 13.64 19.17
N LEU A 9 -3.87 12.76 18.16
CA LEU A 9 -3.01 11.57 18.04
C LEU A 9 -1.59 11.87 17.53
N TRP A 10 -1.36 13.12 17.10
CA TRP A 10 -0.05 13.61 16.67
C TRP A 10 0.68 14.28 17.83
N PRO A 11 2.01 14.21 17.86
CA PRO A 11 2.82 14.90 18.86
C PRO A 11 2.53 16.40 18.88
N PRO A 12 2.46 17.04 20.07
CA PRO A 12 2.13 18.46 20.18
C PRO A 12 3.09 19.36 19.40
N GLU A 13 4.36 18.95 19.24
CA GLU A 13 5.42 19.68 18.55
C GLU A 13 5.10 19.96 17.09
N ILE A 14 4.41 19.04 16.40
CA ILE A 14 4.11 19.15 14.97
C ILE A 14 2.64 19.45 14.66
N ARG A 15 1.77 19.34 15.67
CA ARG A 15 0.31 19.42 15.50
C ARG A 15 -0.15 20.76 14.92
N SER A 16 0.43 21.87 15.37
CA SER A 16 0.06 23.21 14.90
C SER A 16 0.36 23.38 13.42
N ASP A 17 1.50 22.84 12.99
CA ASP A 17 2.03 23.02 11.65
C ASP A 17 1.33 22.12 10.67
N LEU A 18 1.07 20.86 11.03
CA LEU A 18 0.24 19.95 10.24
C LEU A 18 -1.15 20.56 10.00
N ARG A 19 -1.78 21.10 11.05
CA ARG A 19 -3.08 21.74 10.92
C ARG A 19 -3.04 22.95 9.99
N ALA A 20 -2.03 23.80 10.13
CA ALA A 20 -1.90 25.01 9.33
C ALA A 20 -1.60 24.67 7.86
N GLY A 21 -0.72 23.70 7.62
CA GLY A 21 -0.37 23.21 6.29
C GLY A 21 -1.56 22.63 5.54
N ILE A 22 -2.26 21.66 6.14
CA ILE A 22 -3.44 21.05 5.52
C ILE A 22 -4.54 22.09 5.27
N LYS A 23 -4.73 23.04 6.19
CA LYS A 23 -5.70 24.12 5.99
C LYS A 23 -5.31 25.01 4.80
N ALA A 24 -4.04 25.37 4.65
CA ALA A 24 -3.54 26.16 3.53
C ALA A 24 -3.66 25.39 2.20
N GLN A 25 -3.39 24.08 2.20
CA GLN A 25 -3.60 23.20 1.03
C GLN A 25 -5.05 23.26 0.54
N HIS A 26 -6.02 23.11 1.43
CA HIS A 26 -7.45 23.22 1.08
C HIS A 26 -7.87 24.62 0.60
N GLN A 27 -7.09 25.64 0.94
CA GLN A 27 -7.28 27.02 0.46
C GLN A 27 -6.54 27.30 -0.85
N ALA A 28 -5.89 26.29 -1.45
CA ALA A 28 -5.04 26.39 -2.63
C ALA A 28 -3.85 27.35 -2.46
N ASP A 29 -3.47 27.68 -1.22
CA ASP A 29 -2.24 28.42 -0.92
C ASP A 29 -1.09 27.41 -0.76
N LEU A 30 -0.59 26.95 -1.90
CA LEU A 30 0.44 25.90 -1.97
C LEU A 30 1.75 26.35 -1.31
N GLY A 31 2.15 27.60 -1.50
CA GLY A 31 3.37 28.15 -0.91
C GLY A 31 3.30 28.22 0.62
N LEU A 32 2.16 28.61 1.19
CA LEU A 32 1.97 28.60 2.64
C LEU A 32 1.87 27.17 3.18
N SER A 33 1.16 26.30 2.46
CA SER A 33 1.03 24.87 2.80
C SER A 33 2.38 24.19 2.88
N GLU A 34 3.20 24.36 1.85
CA GLU A 34 4.55 23.78 1.75
C GLU A 34 5.43 24.17 2.94
N ARG A 35 5.44 25.45 3.32
CA ARG A 35 6.25 25.93 4.46
C ARG A 35 5.87 25.25 5.77
N TYR A 36 4.56 25.13 6.04
CA TYR A 36 4.08 24.50 7.26
C TYR A 36 4.32 22.99 7.26
N LEU A 37 4.04 22.31 6.15
CA LEU A 37 4.25 20.87 6.02
C LEU A 37 5.74 20.50 6.05
N ARG A 38 6.61 21.31 5.45
CA ARG A 38 8.06 21.12 5.48
C ARG A 38 8.60 21.25 6.91
N ARG A 39 8.16 22.28 7.64
CA ARG A 39 8.53 22.43 9.06
C ARG A 39 8.05 21.26 9.90
N ALA A 40 6.79 20.84 9.72
CA ALA A 40 6.24 19.67 10.39
C ALA A 40 7.04 18.40 10.08
N TYR A 41 7.42 18.19 8.82
CA TYR A 41 8.20 17.03 8.40
C TYR A 41 9.61 17.03 9.00
N GLN A 42 10.32 18.16 8.94
CA GLN A 42 11.65 18.33 9.53
C GLN A 42 11.64 18.08 11.04
N THR A 43 10.68 18.65 11.76
CA THR A 43 10.53 18.37 13.19
C THR A 43 10.17 16.91 13.43
N ALA A 44 9.36 16.28 12.57
CA ALA A 44 8.95 14.90 12.76
C ALA A 44 10.09 13.89 12.61
N ILE A 45 11.01 14.10 11.66
CA ILE A 45 12.19 13.23 11.45
C ILE A 45 13.24 13.37 12.56
N GLU A 46 13.28 14.51 13.26
CA GLU A 46 14.17 14.74 14.40
C GLU A 46 13.67 14.10 15.70
N LEU A 47 12.36 13.84 15.79
CA LEU A 47 11.76 13.22 16.97
C LEU A 47 12.01 11.70 17.02
N PRO A 48 12.13 11.10 18.21
CA PRO A 48 12.23 9.65 18.35
C PRO A 48 11.02 8.93 17.74
N LEU A 49 11.26 7.78 17.07
CA LEU A 49 10.19 6.95 16.49
C LEU A 49 9.14 6.53 17.54
N SER A 50 9.56 6.35 18.80
CA SER A 50 8.67 6.02 19.92
C SER A 50 7.56 7.05 20.15
N THR A 51 7.80 8.32 19.79
CA THR A 51 6.81 9.41 19.89
C THR A 51 5.63 9.21 18.92
N PHE A 52 5.82 8.41 17.87
CA PHE A 52 4.82 8.17 16.83
C PHE A 52 4.14 6.79 16.93
N GLU A 53 4.58 5.93 17.86
CA GLU A 53 3.98 4.62 18.10
C GLU A 53 2.47 4.71 18.40
N PRO A 54 1.68 3.67 18.09
CA PRO A 54 2.07 2.39 17.48
C PRO A 54 2.36 2.44 15.95
N ASN A 55 2.10 3.59 15.31
CA ASN A 55 2.03 3.72 13.85
C ASN A 55 3.07 4.71 13.31
N ALA A 56 4.33 4.58 13.75
CA ALA A 56 5.38 5.54 13.40
C ALA A 56 5.58 5.70 11.89
N TYR A 57 5.63 4.59 11.17
CA TYR A 57 5.80 4.58 9.72
C TYR A 57 4.66 5.32 9.01
N ILE A 58 3.40 4.94 9.28
CA ILE A 58 2.20 5.60 8.74
C ILE A 58 2.20 7.10 9.07
N LYS A 59 2.53 7.50 10.29
CA LYS A 59 2.49 8.92 10.63
C LYS A 59 3.53 9.71 9.82
N LEU A 60 4.78 9.25 9.82
CA LEU A 60 5.88 9.97 9.17
C LEU A 60 5.72 10.02 7.64
N THR A 61 5.39 8.88 7.02
CA THR A 61 5.12 8.84 5.58
C THR A 61 3.86 9.61 5.18
N GLY A 62 2.86 9.72 6.07
CA GLY A 62 1.68 10.54 5.81
C GLY A 62 2.03 12.03 5.68
N ILE A 63 2.92 12.53 6.54
CA ILE A 63 3.44 13.91 6.42
C ILE A 63 4.25 14.07 5.14
N ALA A 64 5.13 13.11 4.84
CA ALA A 64 5.95 13.13 3.63
C ALA A 64 5.10 13.17 2.36
N ILE A 65 4.07 12.32 2.26
CA ILE A 65 3.17 12.30 1.10
C ILE A 65 2.41 13.61 0.98
N ALA A 66 1.89 14.16 2.09
CA ALA A 66 1.20 15.45 2.05
C ALA A 66 2.12 16.57 1.55
N LEU A 67 3.35 16.64 2.07
CA LEU A 67 4.36 17.62 1.62
C LEU A 67 4.70 17.43 0.14
N ALA A 68 5.01 16.21 -0.28
CA ALA A 68 5.38 15.89 -1.66
C ALA A 68 4.23 16.17 -2.64
N SER A 69 2.98 15.89 -2.25
CA SER A 69 1.81 16.20 -3.10
C SER A 69 1.66 17.70 -3.34
N VAL A 70 1.87 18.53 -2.32
CA VAL A 70 1.84 19.99 -2.47
C VAL A 70 2.97 20.48 -3.36
N LEU A 71 4.16 19.86 -3.27
CA LEU A 71 5.28 20.16 -4.15
C LEU A 71 5.00 19.77 -5.60
N GLU A 72 4.32 18.63 -5.85
CA GLU A 72 3.87 18.24 -7.19
C GLU A 72 2.85 19.24 -7.74
N ASP A 73 1.84 19.62 -6.94
CA ASP A 73 0.81 20.59 -7.33
C ASP A 73 1.41 21.97 -7.65
N ASP A 74 2.52 22.34 -7.00
CA ASP A 74 3.28 23.57 -7.24
C ASP A 74 4.30 23.45 -8.39
N GLY A 75 4.33 22.31 -9.11
CA GLY A 75 5.22 22.05 -10.25
C GLY A 75 6.67 21.74 -9.87
N ARG A 76 6.96 21.53 -8.58
CA ARG A 76 8.30 21.23 -8.04
C ARG A 76 8.54 19.72 -7.97
N ALA A 77 8.37 19.04 -9.10
CA ALA A 77 8.40 17.59 -9.20
C ALA A 77 9.69 16.94 -8.66
N ARG A 78 10.85 17.57 -8.86
CA ARG A 78 12.12 17.06 -8.36
C ARG A 78 12.21 17.07 -6.83
N GLU A 79 11.68 18.11 -6.19
CA GLU A 79 11.67 18.16 -4.73
C GLU A 79 10.66 17.18 -4.14
N ALA A 80 9.49 17.03 -4.78
CA ALA A 80 8.52 16.00 -4.40
C ALA A 80 9.12 14.60 -4.48
N TRP A 81 9.86 14.32 -5.56
CA TRP A 81 10.60 13.08 -5.74
C TRP A 81 11.55 12.79 -4.58
N ASP A 82 12.39 13.77 -4.22
CA ASP A 82 13.38 13.57 -3.15
C ASP A 82 12.70 13.27 -1.80
N VAL A 83 11.56 13.91 -1.51
CA VAL A 83 10.74 13.61 -0.31
C VAL A 83 10.15 12.20 -0.35
N TYR A 84 9.65 11.74 -1.50
CA TYR A 84 9.14 10.37 -1.64
C TYR A 84 10.24 9.31 -1.48
N VAL A 85 11.43 9.56 -2.03
CA VAL A 85 12.59 8.66 -1.87
C VAL A 85 13.01 8.59 -0.40
N GLU A 86 13.08 9.72 0.29
CA GLU A 86 13.40 9.77 1.73
C GLU A 86 12.35 9.01 2.57
N ALA A 87 11.06 9.09 2.21
CA ALA A 87 10.01 8.33 2.90
C ALA A 87 10.17 6.80 2.80
N LEU A 88 10.96 6.31 1.82
CA LEU A 88 11.31 4.90 1.64
C LEU A 88 12.73 4.56 2.14
N SER A 89 13.47 5.50 2.73
CA SER A 89 14.81 5.22 3.25
C SER A 89 14.79 4.62 4.66
N PRO A 90 15.83 3.85 5.05
CA PRO A 90 16.08 3.55 6.45
C PRO A 90 16.17 4.85 7.28
N PRO A 91 15.70 4.89 8.53
CA PRO A 91 15.28 3.77 9.37
C PRO A 91 13.79 3.37 9.25
N LEU A 92 12.99 4.15 8.51
CA LEU A 92 11.53 3.98 8.41
C LEU A 92 11.15 2.59 7.87
N THR A 93 11.80 2.16 6.79
CA THR A 93 11.56 0.84 6.18
C THR A 93 12.07 -0.31 7.02
N ASN A 94 13.17 -0.14 7.78
CA ASN A 94 13.72 -1.16 8.67
C ASN A 94 12.77 -1.51 9.82
N SER A 95 12.07 -0.50 10.37
CA SER A 95 11.05 -0.71 11.41
C SER A 95 9.95 -1.63 10.90
N LEU A 96 9.45 -1.41 9.68
CA LEU A 96 8.44 -2.28 9.08
C LEU A 96 8.96 -3.69 8.83
N SER A 97 10.15 -3.83 8.21
CA SER A 97 10.74 -5.14 7.93
C SER A 97 10.89 -6.00 9.20
N SER A 98 11.22 -5.36 10.33
CA SER A 98 11.28 -6.04 11.63
C SER A 98 9.92 -6.50 12.15
N LYS A 99 8.86 -5.70 11.93
CA LYS A 99 7.47 -6.06 12.25
C LYS A 99 7.00 -7.23 11.38
N LEU A 100 7.24 -7.17 10.07
CA LEU A 100 6.86 -8.22 9.11
C LEU A 100 7.54 -9.56 9.39
N ALA A 101 8.84 -9.53 9.73
CA ALA A 101 9.59 -10.73 10.12
C ALA A 101 9.08 -11.35 11.43
N SER A 102 8.49 -10.54 12.31
CA SER A 102 7.88 -11.01 13.55
C SER A 102 6.49 -11.60 13.31
N SER A 103 5.66 -10.96 12.48
CA SER A 103 4.33 -11.45 12.11
C SER A 103 4.35 -12.74 11.30
N SER A 104 5.36 -12.92 10.44
CA SER A 104 5.56 -14.19 9.73
C SER A 104 5.77 -15.38 10.68
N LYS A 105 6.32 -15.15 11.89
CA LYS A 105 6.51 -16.22 12.90
C LYS A 105 5.23 -16.52 13.67
N THR A 106 4.36 -15.54 13.85
CA THR A 106 3.09 -15.69 14.59
C THR A 106 1.92 -16.07 13.69
N GLY A 107 2.06 -15.92 12.37
CA GLY A 107 1.01 -16.20 11.39
C GLY A 107 -0.17 -15.21 11.43
N LEU A 108 -0.05 -14.12 12.20
CA LEU A 108 -1.06 -13.07 12.30
C LEU A 108 -0.47 -11.75 11.78
N SER A 109 -1.02 -11.25 10.67
CA SER A 109 -0.75 -9.90 10.18
C SER A 109 -1.77 -8.91 10.73
N THR A 110 -1.30 -7.79 11.28
CA THR A 110 -2.20 -6.72 11.77
C THR A 110 -2.71 -5.87 10.60
N ALA A 111 -3.86 -5.20 10.79
CA ALA A 111 -4.37 -4.25 9.80
C ALA A 111 -3.39 -3.07 9.58
N ASP A 112 -2.67 -2.67 10.62
CA ASP A 112 -1.64 -1.63 10.56
C ASP A 112 -0.45 -2.07 9.67
N GLU A 113 0.01 -3.32 9.75
CA GLU A 113 1.08 -3.84 8.89
C GLU A 113 0.70 -3.88 7.41
N ARG A 114 -0.53 -4.30 7.10
CA ARG A 114 -1.02 -4.30 5.71
C ARG A 114 -1.08 -2.89 5.15
N LEU A 115 -1.47 -1.93 5.99
CA LEU A 115 -1.50 -0.52 5.62
C LEU A 115 -0.10 0.06 5.38
N ASP A 116 0.89 -0.32 6.20
CA ASP A 116 2.29 0.06 6.00
C ASP A 116 2.84 -0.43 4.66
N VAL A 117 2.64 -1.72 4.34
CA VAL A 117 3.09 -2.31 3.07
C VAL A 117 2.36 -1.70 1.87
N ALA A 118 1.04 -1.50 1.97
CA ALA A 118 0.27 -0.83 0.93
C ALA A 118 0.78 0.59 0.66
N ARG A 119 1.23 1.30 1.70
CA ARG A 119 1.79 2.65 1.55
C ARG A 119 3.16 2.64 0.88
N GLN A 120 4.02 1.68 1.22
CA GLN A 120 5.30 1.51 0.53
C GLN A 120 5.08 1.26 -0.96
N MET A 121 4.19 0.33 -1.29
CA MET A 121 3.80 0.02 -2.66
C MET A 121 3.31 1.28 -3.40
N ALA A 122 2.44 2.07 -2.76
CA ALA A 122 1.89 3.29 -3.36
C ALA A 122 2.99 4.33 -3.65
N ILE A 123 3.87 4.62 -2.68
CA ILE A 123 4.96 5.59 -2.87
C ILE A 123 5.92 5.12 -3.96
N SER A 124 6.29 3.84 -3.97
CA SER A 124 7.22 3.32 -4.98
C SER A 124 6.60 3.26 -6.37
N HIS A 125 5.30 2.94 -6.48
CA HIS A 125 4.61 2.99 -7.76
C HIS A 125 4.56 4.43 -8.29
N LYS A 126 4.24 5.39 -7.41
CA LYS A 126 4.26 6.83 -7.74
C LYS A 126 5.65 7.30 -8.19
N LEU A 127 6.73 6.85 -7.53
CA LEU A 127 8.10 7.10 -7.98
C LEU A 127 8.36 6.48 -9.36
N GLY A 128 7.85 5.28 -9.66
CA GLY A 128 7.92 4.73 -11.02
C GLY A 128 7.24 5.65 -12.06
N GLU A 129 6.02 6.10 -11.78
CA GLU A 129 5.28 7.00 -12.68
C GLU A 129 5.97 8.35 -12.88
N MET A 130 6.52 8.93 -11.80
CA MET A 130 7.27 10.19 -11.88
C MET A 130 8.57 10.04 -12.68
N ALA A 131 9.23 8.88 -12.62
CA ALA A 131 10.47 8.66 -13.36
C ALA A 131 10.21 8.65 -14.88
N ASP A 132 9.11 8.04 -15.31
CA ASP A 132 8.66 8.06 -16.71
C ASP A 132 8.19 9.47 -17.11
N ALA A 133 7.33 10.10 -16.31
CA ALA A 133 6.71 11.39 -16.64
C ALA A 133 7.70 12.57 -16.69
N TYR A 134 8.73 12.55 -15.85
CA TYR A 134 9.73 13.63 -15.74
C TYR A 134 11.13 13.23 -16.22
N GLU A 135 11.26 12.05 -16.84
CA GLU A 135 12.51 11.52 -17.40
C GLU A 135 13.68 11.50 -16.38
N PHE A 136 13.41 11.14 -15.13
CA PHE A 136 14.44 11.06 -14.08
C PHE A 136 15.42 9.88 -14.24
N GLY A 137 15.18 9.02 -15.22
CA GLY A 137 16.10 7.99 -15.67
C GLY A 137 15.50 6.58 -15.61
N ASP A 138 15.77 5.82 -16.66
CA ASP A 138 15.25 4.45 -16.85
C ASP A 138 15.57 3.51 -15.68
N ALA A 139 16.77 3.62 -15.13
CA ALA A 139 17.21 2.78 -14.01
C ALA A 139 16.43 3.07 -12.72
N GLU A 140 16.02 4.32 -12.49
CA GLU A 140 15.19 4.66 -11.34
C GLU A 140 13.75 4.21 -11.56
N GLU A 141 13.20 4.37 -12.78
CA GLU A 141 11.87 3.85 -13.12
C GLU A 141 11.77 2.35 -12.83
N GLU A 142 12.70 1.55 -13.38
CA GLU A 142 12.72 0.10 -13.19
C GLU A 142 12.85 -0.30 -11.73
N LYS A 143 13.76 0.37 -11.01
CA LYS A 143 14.01 0.12 -9.59
C LYS A 143 12.75 0.33 -8.75
N TRP A 144 12.07 1.46 -8.92
CA TRP A 144 10.89 1.79 -8.11
C TRP A 144 9.67 0.96 -8.49
N LEU A 145 9.46 0.68 -9.79
CA LEU A 145 8.40 -0.22 -10.24
C LEU A 145 8.62 -1.66 -9.76
N SER A 146 9.87 -2.15 -9.80
CA SER A 146 10.22 -3.48 -9.27
C SER A 146 9.95 -3.56 -7.77
N TYR A 147 10.37 -2.54 -7.00
CA TYR A 147 10.09 -2.46 -5.57
C TYR A 147 8.57 -2.43 -5.28
N ALA A 148 7.79 -1.70 -6.09
CA ALA A 148 6.34 -1.67 -5.97
C ALA A 148 5.70 -3.05 -6.20
N VAL A 149 6.17 -3.79 -7.21
CA VAL A 149 5.70 -5.17 -7.48
C VAL A 149 6.03 -6.09 -6.30
N GLU A 150 7.24 -6.03 -5.74
CA GLU A 150 7.57 -6.83 -4.55
C GLU A 150 6.63 -6.54 -3.37
N ARG A 151 6.38 -5.26 -3.07
CA ARG A 151 5.47 -4.87 -1.99
C ARG A 151 4.02 -5.30 -2.28
N SER A 152 3.61 -5.33 -3.54
CA SER A 152 2.30 -5.86 -3.94
C SER A 152 2.16 -7.36 -3.62
N LEU A 153 3.21 -8.15 -3.83
CA LEU A 153 3.24 -9.58 -3.51
C LEU A 153 3.26 -9.81 -2.00
N ASP A 154 4.02 -9.00 -1.25
CA ASP A 154 4.00 -9.02 0.21
C ASP A 154 2.59 -8.74 0.74
N LEU A 155 1.89 -7.76 0.17
CA LEU A 155 0.53 -7.41 0.56
C LEU A 155 -0.48 -8.53 0.25
N GLN A 156 -0.34 -9.18 -0.91
CA GLN A 156 -1.17 -10.36 -1.26
C GLN A 156 -0.95 -11.51 -0.28
N ARG A 157 0.30 -11.79 0.10
CA ARG A 157 0.63 -12.82 1.10
C ARG A 157 -0.01 -12.50 2.47
N LEU A 158 0.10 -11.25 2.93
CA LEU A 158 -0.52 -10.84 4.21
C LEU A 158 -2.05 -10.94 4.18
N HIS A 159 -2.69 -10.70 3.02
CA HIS A 159 -4.13 -10.91 2.85
C HIS A 159 -4.53 -12.39 2.93
N GLN A 160 -3.74 -13.30 2.34
CA GLN A 160 -3.99 -14.75 2.42
C GLN A 160 -3.82 -15.29 3.86
N GLU A 161 -2.84 -14.78 4.60
CA GLU A 161 -2.61 -15.15 6.00
C GLU A 161 -3.73 -14.66 6.92
N ALA A 162 -4.40 -13.54 6.58
CA ALA A 162 -5.48 -12.95 7.37
C ALA A 162 -6.85 -13.68 7.27
N THR A 163 -6.99 -14.68 6.39
CA THR A 163 -8.27 -15.41 6.18
C THR A 163 -8.65 -16.40 7.29
N ALA A 164 -7.91 -16.47 8.40
CA ALA A 164 -8.37 -17.12 9.63
C ALA A 164 -9.33 -16.18 10.40
N PRO A 165 -10.51 -16.62 10.85
CA PRO A 165 -11.56 -15.72 11.33
C PRO A 165 -11.17 -15.08 12.67
N ALA A 166 -10.77 -13.81 12.64
CA ALA A 166 -10.63 -12.99 13.84
C ALA A 166 -12.02 -12.49 14.28
N GLN A 167 -12.55 -13.09 15.34
CA GLN A 167 -13.68 -12.55 16.10
C GLN A 167 -13.17 -11.40 16.98
N ASP A 168 -13.39 -10.13 16.59
CA ASP A 168 -13.74 -9.09 17.58
C ASP A 168 -14.28 -7.80 16.94
N GLY A 169 -15.56 -7.50 17.19
CA GLY A 169 -16.28 -6.36 16.61
C GLY A 169 -15.94 -5.00 17.23
N ARG A 170 -14.95 -4.91 18.14
CA ARG A 170 -14.57 -3.67 18.83
C ARG A 170 -13.30 -3.02 18.27
N GLU A 171 -12.43 -3.78 17.60
CA GLU A 171 -11.22 -3.25 16.94
C GLU A 171 -11.54 -2.49 15.64
N GLY A 172 -12.69 -2.78 15.01
CA GLY A 172 -13.09 -2.17 13.74
C GLY A 172 -13.24 -0.65 13.80
N VAL A 173 -13.89 -0.11 14.83
CA VAL A 173 -14.17 1.34 14.90
C VAL A 173 -12.92 2.15 15.27
N TYR A 174 -12.06 1.63 16.16
CA TYR A 174 -10.80 2.27 16.54
C TYR A 174 -9.76 2.17 15.43
N SER A 175 -9.67 1.04 14.72
CA SER A 175 -8.77 0.90 13.57
C SER A 175 -9.25 1.75 12.38
N GLN A 176 -10.56 1.88 12.18
CA GLN A 176 -11.14 2.68 11.10
C GLN A 176 -11.01 4.18 11.34
N LEU A 177 -11.16 4.67 12.58
CA LEU A 177 -10.80 6.04 12.95
C LEU A 177 -9.29 6.31 12.85
N LYS A 178 -8.44 5.35 13.22
CA LYS A 178 -6.97 5.42 13.07
C LYS A 178 -6.57 5.43 11.58
N THR A 179 -7.33 4.73 10.73
CA THR A 179 -7.18 4.69 9.27
C THR A 179 -7.63 6.00 8.62
N LEU A 180 -8.77 6.56 9.04
CA LEU A 180 -9.30 7.85 8.58
C LEU A 180 -8.47 9.06 9.06
N LEU A 181 -7.68 8.90 10.12
CA LEU A 181 -6.73 9.92 10.62
C LEU A 181 -5.37 9.87 9.94
N ALA A 182 -4.94 8.66 9.59
CA ALA A 182 -3.73 8.38 8.84
C ALA A 182 -3.85 8.83 7.39
N ASP A 183 -5.09 8.95 6.91
CA ASP A 183 -5.47 9.77 5.78
C ASP A 183 -5.50 11.23 6.28
N LEU A 184 -4.33 11.88 6.29
CA LEU A 184 -4.25 13.32 6.02
C LEU A 184 -5.08 13.62 4.73
N SER A 185 -5.13 14.84 4.24
CA SER A 185 -5.55 15.13 2.86
C SER A 185 -4.60 14.49 1.81
N LEU A 186 -4.35 13.19 1.94
CA LEU A 186 -3.51 12.38 1.08
C LEU A 186 -4.21 12.27 -0.27
N PRO A 187 -3.44 12.29 -1.36
CA PRO A 187 -4.01 12.12 -2.69
C PRO A 187 -4.79 10.81 -2.83
N GLY A 188 -5.83 10.81 -3.67
CA GLY A 188 -6.70 9.65 -3.91
C GLY A 188 -5.95 8.39 -4.35
N TRP A 189 -4.83 8.55 -5.07
CA TRP A 189 -3.97 7.44 -5.50
C TRP A 189 -3.43 6.60 -4.32
N THR A 190 -3.26 7.19 -3.13
CA THR A 190 -2.80 6.44 -1.94
C THR A 190 -3.86 5.46 -1.41
N ALA A 191 -5.14 5.82 -1.55
CA ALA A 191 -6.27 4.96 -1.17
C ALA A 191 -6.54 3.92 -2.25
N GLU A 192 -6.44 4.31 -3.52
CA GLU A 192 -6.61 3.41 -4.67
C GLU A 192 -5.55 2.31 -4.70
N ALA A 193 -4.31 2.61 -4.32
CA ALA A 193 -3.25 1.61 -4.21
C ALA A 193 -3.62 0.44 -3.27
N ARG A 194 -4.41 0.67 -2.22
CA ARG A 194 -4.87 -0.43 -1.32
C ARG A 194 -5.74 -1.46 -2.05
N VAL A 195 -6.39 -1.05 -3.13
CA VAL A 195 -7.35 -1.85 -3.91
C VAL A 195 -6.71 -2.36 -5.21
N GLN A 196 -5.80 -1.59 -5.81
CA GLN A 196 -5.23 -1.85 -7.13
C GLN A 196 -3.88 -2.59 -7.06
N HIS A 197 -3.89 -3.84 -6.60
CA HIS A 197 -2.66 -4.67 -6.55
C HIS A 197 -2.05 -4.96 -7.93
N ALA A 198 -2.83 -4.84 -9.00
CA ALA A 198 -2.38 -5.09 -10.37
C ALA A 198 -1.61 -3.91 -10.99
N ALA A 199 -1.80 -2.69 -10.48
CA ALA A 199 -1.28 -1.49 -11.13
C ALA A 199 0.26 -1.46 -11.20
N PRO A 200 1.02 -1.79 -10.14
CA PRO A 200 2.48 -1.85 -10.23
C PRO A 200 2.98 -2.88 -11.26
N THR A 201 2.33 -4.05 -11.33
CA THR A 201 2.70 -5.11 -12.28
C THR A 201 2.44 -4.68 -13.72
N ALA A 202 1.33 -3.97 -13.96
CA ALA A 202 1.00 -3.42 -15.28
C ALA A 202 2.01 -2.35 -15.70
N SER A 203 2.35 -1.43 -14.79
CA SER A 203 3.33 -0.36 -15.06
C SER A 203 4.72 -0.93 -15.36
N LEU A 204 5.19 -1.94 -14.62
CA LEU A 204 6.47 -2.60 -14.89
C LEU A 204 6.45 -3.34 -16.25
N ALA A 205 5.33 -3.98 -16.59
CA ALA A 205 5.16 -4.59 -17.91
C ALA A 205 5.23 -3.55 -19.05
N ALA A 206 4.59 -2.39 -18.84
CA ALA A 206 4.63 -1.28 -19.77
C ALA A 206 6.05 -0.74 -19.96
N TYR A 207 6.80 -0.55 -18.88
CA TYR A 207 8.21 -0.16 -18.92
C TYR A 207 9.03 -1.13 -19.79
N TYR A 208 9.00 -2.44 -19.50
CA TYR A 208 9.76 -3.42 -20.28
C TYR A 208 9.30 -3.49 -21.75
N SER A 209 8.01 -3.30 -22.01
CA SER A 209 7.49 -3.23 -23.37
C SER A 209 8.03 -2.03 -24.14
N ARG A 210 8.15 -0.85 -23.50
CA ARG A 210 8.75 0.35 -24.13
C ARG A 210 10.24 0.16 -24.41
N LYS A 211 10.95 -0.60 -23.56
CA LYS A 211 12.37 -0.95 -23.75
C LYS A 211 12.61 -2.08 -24.76
N GLY A 212 11.56 -2.67 -25.33
CA GLY A 212 11.65 -3.79 -26.27
C GLY A 212 11.97 -5.14 -25.61
N ALA A 213 11.94 -5.21 -24.29
CA ALA A 213 12.23 -6.40 -23.49
C ALA A 213 10.97 -7.27 -23.33
N LEU A 214 10.43 -7.75 -24.46
CA LEU A 214 9.13 -8.44 -24.53
C LEU A 214 9.10 -9.74 -23.70
N ASP A 215 10.23 -10.42 -23.55
CA ASP A 215 10.36 -11.63 -22.74
C ASP A 215 10.02 -11.40 -21.27
N TYR A 216 10.24 -10.18 -20.76
CA TYR A 216 9.87 -9.77 -19.40
C TYR A 216 8.48 -9.13 -19.36
N ALA A 217 8.12 -8.35 -20.37
CA ALA A 217 6.83 -7.65 -20.41
C ALA A 217 5.63 -8.60 -20.49
N LEU A 218 5.69 -9.61 -21.37
CA LEU A 218 4.58 -10.53 -21.62
C LEU A 218 4.13 -11.31 -20.37
N PRO A 219 5.02 -11.97 -19.60
CA PRO A 219 4.59 -12.67 -18.38
C PRO A 219 4.02 -11.71 -17.33
N LEU A 220 4.52 -10.48 -17.23
CA LEU A 220 3.98 -9.48 -16.31
C LEU A 220 2.58 -9.01 -16.71
N TYR A 221 2.32 -8.82 -18.01
CA TYR A 221 0.96 -8.52 -18.50
C TYR A 221 -0.01 -9.67 -18.23
N LEU A 222 0.40 -10.91 -18.48
CA LEU A 222 -0.42 -12.09 -18.14
C LEU A 222 -0.70 -12.14 -16.64
N LYS A 223 0.31 -11.87 -15.81
CA LYS A 223 0.12 -11.82 -14.36
C LYS A 223 -0.86 -10.73 -13.93
N THR A 224 -0.78 -9.56 -14.56
CA THR A 224 -1.71 -8.46 -14.33
C THR A 224 -3.15 -8.88 -14.65
N LEU A 225 -3.36 -9.57 -15.77
CA LEU A 225 -4.66 -10.09 -16.18
C LEU A 225 -5.20 -11.13 -15.19
N GLU A 226 -4.36 -12.02 -14.65
CA GLU A 226 -4.75 -12.96 -13.59
C GLU A 226 -5.22 -12.25 -12.32
N ILE A 227 -4.55 -11.16 -11.92
CA ILE A 227 -4.92 -10.39 -10.73
C ILE A 227 -6.27 -9.68 -10.96
N LEU A 228 -6.49 -9.14 -12.16
CA LEU A 228 -7.72 -8.42 -12.50
C LEU A 228 -8.93 -9.33 -12.76
N MET A 229 -8.69 -10.57 -13.20
CA MET A 229 -9.73 -11.56 -13.49
C MET A 229 -9.65 -12.74 -12.51
N PRO A 230 -10.10 -12.58 -11.25
CA PRO A 230 -10.17 -13.71 -10.34
C PRO A 230 -11.13 -14.75 -10.92
N SER A 231 -10.64 -15.97 -11.15
CA SER A 231 -11.49 -17.10 -11.53
C SER A 231 -12.61 -17.26 -10.49
N PRO A 232 -13.87 -17.54 -10.91
CA PRO A 232 -14.93 -17.81 -9.96
C PRO A 232 -14.52 -18.97 -9.04
N PRO A 233 -14.85 -18.92 -7.73
CA PRO A 233 -14.48 -19.99 -6.81
C PRO A 233 -14.99 -21.32 -7.35
N GLU A 234 -14.09 -22.30 -7.47
CA GLU A 234 -14.50 -23.65 -7.86
C GLU A 234 -15.61 -24.12 -6.91
N PRO A 235 -16.77 -24.57 -7.43
CA PRO A 235 -17.81 -25.09 -6.57
C PRO A 235 -17.24 -26.25 -5.75
N PRO A 236 -17.58 -26.37 -4.46
CA PRO A 236 -17.02 -27.41 -3.61
C PRO A 236 -17.22 -28.77 -4.26
N ALA A 237 -16.13 -29.57 -4.30
CA ALA A 237 -16.03 -30.87 -4.97
C ALA A 237 -17.13 -31.90 -4.63
N ALA A 238 -18.01 -31.59 -3.66
CA ALA A 238 -19.16 -32.38 -3.27
C ALA A 238 -20.22 -32.55 -4.38
N PHE A 239 -20.37 -31.61 -5.33
CA PHE A 239 -21.39 -31.74 -6.37
C PHE A 239 -20.99 -32.67 -7.52
N ALA A 240 -19.69 -32.74 -7.86
CA ALA A 240 -19.19 -33.60 -8.94
C ALA A 240 -19.23 -35.10 -8.58
N GLN A 241 -19.18 -35.43 -7.28
CA GLN A 241 -19.25 -36.83 -6.82
C GLN A 241 -20.68 -37.39 -6.81
N ARG A 242 -21.71 -36.55 -6.90
CA ARG A 242 -23.11 -36.98 -6.87
C ARG A 242 -23.65 -37.45 -8.23
N CYS A 243 -22.91 -37.22 -9.31
CA CYS A 243 -23.30 -37.62 -10.67
C CYS A 243 -22.61 -38.90 -11.19
N ARG A 244 -21.75 -39.54 -10.38
CA ARG A 244 -21.31 -40.93 -10.65
C ARG A 244 -22.14 -41.89 -9.81
N GLY A 245 -23.40 -42.06 -10.20
CA GLY A 245 -24.24 -43.14 -9.67
C GLY A 245 -23.61 -44.50 -10.00
N PRO A 246 -23.53 -45.45 -9.05
CA PRO A 246 -23.02 -46.79 -9.32
C PRO A 246 -23.98 -47.52 -10.27
N SER A 247 -23.51 -47.81 -11.48
CA SER A 247 -24.14 -48.74 -12.39
C SER A 247 -24.24 -50.12 -11.70
N ARG A 248 -25.44 -50.47 -11.21
CA ARG A 248 -25.75 -51.82 -10.72
C ARG A 248 -25.52 -52.82 -11.87
N ARG A 249 -24.53 -53.70 -11.73
CA ARG A 249 -24.44 -54.91 -12.57
C ARG A 249 -25.50 -55.92 -12.11
N PRO A 250 -26.11 -56.71 -13.02
CA PRO A 250 -27.05 -57.76 -12.66
C PRO A 250 -26.33 -58.87 -11.89
N GLN A 251 -27.00 -59.42 -10.88
CA GLN A 251 -26.58 -60.64 -10.18
C GLN A 251 -26.89 -61.85 -11.08
N ASP A 252 -25.86 -62.61 -11.46
CA ASP A 252 -26.04 -63.98 -11.97
C ASP A 252 -26.22 -64.94 -10.78
N PRO A 253 -27.20 -65.85 -10.81
CA PRO A 253 -27.31 -66.93 -9.84
C PRO A 253 -26.47 -68.12 -10.32
N HIS A 254 -25.80 -68.81 -9.40
CA HIS A 254 -25.71 -70.28 -9.27
C HIS A 254 -24.44 -70.69 -8.51
N HIS A 255 -24.66 -71.27 -7.34
CA HIS A 255 -23.79 -72.28 -6.76
C HIS A 255 -24.66 -73.50 -6.44
N ASP A 256 -24.21 -74.65 -6.94
CA ASP A 256 -24.52 -76.05 -6.65
C ASP A 256 -25.87 -76.64 -7.09
#